data_AF-A0A101JM40-F1
#
_entry.id   AF-A0A101JM40-F1
#
_cell.length_a   1.000
_cell.length_b   1.000
_cell.length_c   1.000
_cell.angle_alpha   90.00
_cell.angle_beta   90.00
_cell.angle_gamma   90.00
#
_symmetry.space_group_name_H-M   'P 1'
#
loop_
_entity.id
_entity.type
_entity.pdbx_description
1 polymer ?
#
loop_
_entity_poly.entity_id
_entity_poly.type
_entity_poly.pdbx_seq_one_letter_code
_entity_poly.pdbx_strand_id
1 'polypeptide(L)'
;MLIPLAGCQAGPEKIDPASDSAASLTLTAGAVGSVPNGGPAATMQSELTALFGAPTRVTVVEPCELAGPTTVKERALDWQNLTVTVASEAGAAETVAGWSVRPGALTDRVVLPYGVSTRTSVPDALSSIPDATGKYNDMFGLFEIFTTAEPDVFWTGDKPDGSGLVTHITNHPQFCE
;
A
#
# COMPACT_ATOMS: atom_id res chain seq x y z
N MET A 1 -41.97 -35.94 52.12
CA MET A 1 -40.63 -36.53 52.04
C MET A 1 -40.22 -36.52 50.56
N LEU A 2 -39.22 -35.69 50.24
CA LEU A 2 -38.36 -35.65 49.04
C LEU A 2 -38.94 -35.54 47.60
N ILE A 3 -38.58 -34.43 46.94
CA ILE A 3 -38.42 -34.21 45.47
C ILE A 3 -36.94 -34.57 45.12
N PRO A 4 -36.58 -35.03 43.90
CA PRO A 4 -36.10 -34.14 42.82
C PRO A 4 -36.54 -34.58 41.39
N LEU A 5 -37.16 -33.74 40.55
CA LEU A 5 -36.58 -32.84 39.53
C LEU A 5 -35.24 -33.30 38.91
N ALA A 6 -35.33 -33.97 37.75
CA ALA A 6 -34.22 -34.18 36.84
C ALA A 6 -34.03 -32.93 35.95
N GLY A 7 -32.91 -32.24 36.12
CA GLY A 7 -32.47 -31.16 35.25
C GLY A 7 -31.64 -31.71 34.08
N CYS A 8 -32.04 -31.38 32.85
CA CYS A 8 -31.15 -31.46 31.68
C CYS A 8 -30.32 -30.18 31.64
N GLN A 9 -29.04 -30.27 32.02
CA GLN A 9 -28.06 -29.19 31.80
C GLN A 9 -27.63 -29.24 30.33
N ALA A 10 -27.97 -28.19 29.58
CA ALA A 10 -27.28 -27.87 28.34
C ALA A 10 -25.84 -27.49 28.67
N GLY A 11 -24.87 -28.25 28.15
CA GLY A 11 -23.46 -27.91 28.26
C GLY A 11 -23.16 -26.60 27.52
N PRO A 12 -22.20 -25.79 27.97
CA PRO A 12 -21.80 -24.60 27.24
C PRO A 12 -21.11 -25.03 25.95
N GLU A 13 -21.77 -24.76 24.83
CA GLU A 13 -21.17 -24.77 23.50
C GLU A 13 -20.01 -23.78 23.53
N LYS A 14 -18.80 -24.32 23.41
CA LYS A 14 -17.57 -23.56 23.31
C LYS A 14 -17.61 -22.84 21.97
N ILE A 15 -18.01 -21.57 21.99
CA ILE A 15 -17.89 -20.69 20.83
C ILE A 15 -16.39 -20.51 20.60
N ASP A 16 -15.85 -21.25 19.64
CA ASP A 16 -14.53 -20.94 19.10
C ASP A 16 -14.59 -19.49 18.58
N PRO A 17 -13.74 -18.56 19.05
CA PRO A 17 -13.70 -17.24 18.47
C PRO A 17 -13.31 -17.42 17.01
N ALA A 18 -14.24 -17.08 16.11
CA ALA A 18 -13.93 -16.91 14.70
C ALA A 18 -12.66 -16.08 14.64
N SER A 19 -11.61 -16.66 14.07
CA SER A 19 -10.36 -15.97 13.85
C SER A 19 -10.68 -14.81 12.93
N ASP A 20 -10.88 -13.62 13.50
CA ASP A 20 -11.03 -12.35 12.80
C ASP A 20 -9.68 -12.10 12.11
N SER A 21 -9.48 -12.75 10.97
CA SER A 21 -8.45 -12.34 10.03
C SER A 21 -8.88 -10.96 9.56
N ALA A 22 -8.40 -9.92 10.25
CA ALA A 22 -8.69 -8.54 9.91
C ALA A 22 -8.46 -8.36 8.40
N ALA A 23 -9.47 -7.85 7.70
CA ALA A 23 -9.40 -7.67 6.26
C ALA A 23 -8.14 -6.85 5.89
N SER A 24 -7.39 -7.32 4.89
CA SER A 24 -6.14 -6.72 4.43
C SER A 24 -6.28 -6.20 3.00
N LEU A 25 -5.48 -5.19 2.68
CA LEU A 25 -5.32 -4.67 1.33
C LEU A 25 -4.07 -5.27 0.71
N THR A 26 -4.17 -5.90 -0.47
CA THR A 26 -2.98 -6.33 -1.22
C THR A 26 -2.58 -5.26 -2.22
N LEU A 27 -1.30 -4.91 -2.23
CA LEU A 27 -0.70 -4.00 -3.21
C LEU A 27 0.25 -4.78 -4.12
N THR A 28 0.21 -4.47 -5.41
CA THR A 28 1.09 -5.05 -6.43
C THR A 28 1.57 -3.95 -7.38
N ALA A 29 2.57 -4.23 -8.22
CA ALA A 29 2.97 -3.35 -9.31
C ALA A 29 1.79 -2.77 -10.11
N GLY A 30 0.75 -3.57 -10.35
CA GLY A 30 -0.34 -3.20 -11.24
C GLY A 30 -1.68 -2.97 -10.57
N ALA A 31 -1.80 -2.97 -9.24
CA ALA A 31 -3.11 -2.92 -8.58
C ALA A 31 -3.09 -2.40 -7.13
N VAL A 32 -4.24 -1.84 -6.73
CA VAL A 32 -4.61 -1.51 -5.36
C VAL A 32 -5.80 -2.36 -4.95
N GLY A 33 -5.58 -3.34 -4.08
CA GLY A 33 -6.63 -4.29 -3.71
C GLY A 33 -7.09 -5.11 -4.91
N SER A 34 -8.40 -5.09 -5.19
CA SER A 34 -8.95 -5.79 -6.36
C SER A 34 -8.86 -4.98 -7.65
N VAL A 35 -8.52 -3.69 -7.56
CA VAL A 35 -8.63 -2.74 -8.67
C VAL A 35 -7.26 -2.56 -9.35
N PRO A 36 -7.12 -2.90 -10.64
CA PRO A 36 -5.88 -2.68 -11.36
C PRO A 36 -5.64 -1.18 -11.62
N ASN A 37 -4.38 -0.81 -11.87
CA ASN A 37 -4.02 0.47 -12.46
C ASN A 37 -4.75 0.63 -13.80
N GLY A 38 -5.30 1.81 -14.07
CA GLY A 38 -6.24 2.08 -15.15
C GLY A 38 -7.70 1.66 -14.86
N GLY A 39 -7.95 0.94 -13.76
CA GLY A 39 -9.27 0.56 -13.30
C GLY A 39 -10.03 1.70 -12.60
N PRO A 40 -11.34 1.53 -12.31
CA PRO A 40 -12.18 2.61 -11.81
C PRO A 40 -11.78 3.10 -10.41
N ALA A 41 -11.44 4.39 -10.28
CA ALA A 41 -11.05 5.00 -9.01
C ALA A 41 -12.16 4.91 -7.95
N ALA A 42 -13.43 5.02 -8.37
CA ALA A 42 -14.58 4.96 -7.46
C ALA A 42 -14.69 3.60 -6.74
N THR A 43 -14.40 2.49 -7.45
CA THR A 43 -14.40 1.14 -6.85
C THR A 43 -13.28 1.02 -5.83
N MET A 44 -12.07 1.44 -6.19
CA MET A 44 -10.90 1.44 -5.30
C MET A 44 -11.18 2.27 -4.03
N GLN A 45 -11.74 3.47 -4.19
CA GLN A 45 -12.03 4.36 -3.07
C GLN A 45 -13.07 3.75 -2.13
N SER A 46 -14.08 3.06 -2.67
CA SER A 46 -15.07 2.33 -1.86
C SER A 46 -14.41 1.22 -1.04
N GLU A 47 -13.52 0.42 -1.64
CA GLU A 47 -12.79 -0.65 -0.95
C GLU A 47 -11.91 -0.10 0.18
N LEU A 48 -11.10 0.92 -0.10
CA LEU A 48 -10.24 1.54 0.92
C LEU A 48 -11.04 2.21 2.02
N THR A 49 -12.17 2.84 1.67
CA THR A 49 -13.04 3.46 2.68
C THR A 49 -13.64 2.42 3.62
N ALA A 50 -14.00 1.24 3.11
CA ALA A 50 -14.49 0.15 3.95
C ALA A 50 -13.41 -0.41 4.90
N LEU A 51 -12.14 -0.41 4.48
CA LEU A 51 -11.02 -0.95 5.27
C LEU A 51 -10.44 0.05 6.28
N PHE A 52 -10.31 1.31 5.87
CA PHE A 52 -9.54 2.33 6.59
C PHE A 52 -10.33 3.59 6.96
N GLY A 53 -11.60 3.67 6.55
CA GLY A 53 -12.39 4.90 6.65
C GLY A 53 -12.08 5.90 5.54
N ALA A 54 -12.64 7.11 5.62
CA ALA A 54 -12.40 8.14 4.61
C ALA A 54 -10.91 8.54 4.52
N PRO A 55 -10.44 8.99 3.33
CA PRO A 55 -9.08 9.50 3.21
C PRO A 55 -8.88 10.69 4.16
N THR A 56 -7.74 10.70 4.83
CA THR A 56 -7.29 11.76 5.74
C THR A 56 -7.00 13.08 5.02
N ARG A 57 -6.62 13.00 3.74
CA ARG A 57 -6.32 14.16 2.90
C ARG A 57 -6.55 13.80 1.43
N VAL A 58 -6.96 14.79 0.65
CA VAL A 58 -7.02 14.71 -0.82
C VAL A 58 -6.34 15.95 -1.38
N THR A 59 -5.36 15.77 -2.26
CA THR A 59 -4.61 16.88 -2.89
C THR A 59 -4.60 16.73 -4.39
N VAL A 60 -4.71 17.85 -5.11
CA VAL A 60 -4.37 17.89 -6.53
C VAL A 60 -2.87 17.71 -6.65
N VAL A 61 -2.45 16.83 -7.54
CA VAL A 61 -1.05 16.69 -7.90
C VAL A 61 -0.82 17.60 -9.09
N GLU A 62 0.03 18.61 -8.89
CA GLU A 62 0.48 19.46 -9.99
C GLU A 62 1.51 18.69 -10.81
N PRO A 63 1.43 18.73 -12.15
CA PRO A 63 2.43 18.10 -12.99
C PRO A 63 3.81 18.73 -12.75
N CYS A 64 4.85 17.91 -12.88
CA CYS A 64 6.23 18.40 -12.87
C CYS A 64 6.39 19.56 -13.86
N GLU A 65 7.00 20.68 -13.45
CA GLU A 65 7.21 21.82 -14.35
C GLU A 65 7.97 21.43 -15.64
N LEU A 66 8.85 20.42 -15.54
CA LEU A 66 9.61 19.87 -16.66
C LEU A 66 8.80 18.95 -17.58
N ALA A 67 7.67 18.41 -17.13
CA ALA A 67 6.81 17.52 -17.92
C ALA A 67 5.93 18.29 -18.93
N GLY A 68 5.91 19.62 -18.85
CA GLY A 68 5.09 20.47 -19.71
C GLY A 68 3.59 20.35 -19.43
N PRO A 69 2.75 21.06 -20.21
CA PRO A 69 1.30 21.02 -20.01
C PRO A 69 0.75 19.62 -20.31
N THR A 70 0.02 19.05 -19.34
CA THR A 70 -0.69 17.79 -19.48
C THR A 70 -2.20 17.98 -19.45
N THR A 71 -2.93 17.18 -20.22
CA THR A 71 -4.40 17.08 -20.14
C THR A 71 -4.86 16.14 -19.04
N VAL A 72 -3.94 15.37 -18.47
CA VAL A 72 -4.19 14.43 -17.37
C VAL A 72 -4.13 15.21 -16.06
N LYS A 73 -5.20 15.12 -15.28
CA LYS A 73 -5.28 15.67 -13.93
C LYS A 73 -5.12 14.54 -12.93
N GLU A 74 -4.25 14.74 -11.96
CA GLU A 74 -4.00 13.76 -10.92
C GLU A 74 -4.44 14.27 -9.55
N ARG A 75 -4.88 13.34 -8.70
CA ARG A 75 -5.16 13.58 -7.30
C ARG A 75 -4.55 12.47 -6.46
N ALA A 76 -3.98 12.85 -5.33
CA ALA A 76 -3.52 11.93 -4.31
C ALA A 76 -4.58 11.82 -3.21
N LEU A 77 -4.98 10.59 -2.87
CA LEU A 77 -5.86 10.28 -1.77
C LEU A 77 -5.04 9.59 -0.68
N ASP A 78 -4.96 10.22 0.49
CA ASP A 78 -4.10 9.76 1.57
C ASP A 78 -4.92 9.09 2.68
N TRP A 79 -4.59 7.86 2.99
CA TRP A 79 -4.93 7.19 4.24
C TRP A 79 -3.65 7.13 5.07
N GLN A 80 -3.32 8.22 5.77
CA GLN A 80 -2.11 8.40 6.58
C GLN A 80 -0.79 8.08 5.82
N ASN A 81 -0.38 6.82 5.83
CA ASN A 81 0.90 6.35 5.30
C ASN A 81 0.74 5.55 4.00
N LEU A 82 -0.50 5.38 3.52
CA LEU A 82 -0.82 4.88 2.18
C LEU A 82 -1.38 6.06 1.38
N THR A 83 -0.78 6.33 0.23
CA THR A 83 -1.29 7.29 -0.75
C THR A 83 -1.67 6.51 -2.02
N VAL A 84 -2.85 6.79 -2.57
CA VAL A 84 -3.26 6.28 -3.88
C VAL A 84 -3.47 7.46 -4.81
N THR A 85 -2.79 7.43 -5.95
CA THR A 85 -2.94 8.43 -7.01
C THR A 85 -4.01 7.98 -7.98
N VAL A 86 -4.90 8.90 -8.33
CA VAL A 86 -5.91 8.71 -9.37
C VAL A 86 -5.69 9.76 -10.46
N ALA A 87 -5.97 9.37 -11.70
CA ALA A 87 -5.81 10.21 -12.87
C ALA A 87 -7.11 10.30 -13.67
N SER A 88 -7.36 11.46 -14.27
CA SER A 88 -8.44 11.65 -15.23
C SER A 88 -8.03 12.57 -16.38
N GLU A 89 -8.52 12.25 -17.57
CA GLU A 89 -8.52 13.17 -18.69
C GLU A 89 -9.80 14.00 -18.71
N ALA A 90 -9.81 15.11 -19.46
CA ALA A 90 -10.97 15.98 -19.58
C ALA A 90 -12.21 15.21 -20.09
N GLY A 91 -13.24 15.12 -19.25
CA GLY A 91 -14.50 14.43 -19.59
C GLY A 91 -14.46 12.91 -19.41
N ALA A 92 -13.35 12.34 -18.96
CA ALA A 92 -13.21 10.92 -18.64
C ALA A 92 -13.46 10.66 -17.14
N ALA A 93 -13.82 9.42 -16.82
CA ALA A 93 -13.87 8.96 -15.44
C ALA A 93 -12.46 8.82 -14.85
N GLU A 94 -12.33 9.00 -13.53
CA GLU A 94 -11.05 8.77 -12.86
C GLU A 94 -10.68 7.29 -12.81
N THR A 95 -9.39 7.05 -13.00
CA THR A 95 -8.78 5.73 -12.93
C THR A 95 -7.64 5.70 -11.92
N VAL A 96 -7.34 4.52 -11.38
CA VAL A 96 -6.19 4.33 -10.49
C VAL A 96 -4.90 4.50 -11.28
N ALA A 97 -4.03 5.42 -10.87
CA ALA A 97 -2.74 5.65 -11.50
C ALA A 97 -1.60 4.91 -10.77
N GLY A 98 -1.73 4.72 -9.46
CA GLY A 98 -0.81 3.93 -8.65
C GLY A 98 -0.92 4.26 -7.17
N TRP A 99 0.08 3.85 -6.39
CA TRP A 99 0.11 3.93 -4.95
C TRP A 99 1.53 4.11 -4.41
N SER A 100 1.61 4.62 -3.18
CA SER A 100 2.84 4.68 -2.42
C SER A 100 2.60 4.46 -0.93
N VAL A 101 3.61 3.93 -0.24
CA VAL A 101 3.59 3.63 1.19
C VAL A 101 4.81 4.24 1.86
N ARG A 102 4.55 4.95 2.96
CA ARG A 102 5.55 5.55 3.86
C ARG A 102 5.51 4.86 5.24
N PRO A 103 6.48 5.10 6.14
CA PRO A 103 6.53 4.41 7.42
C PRO A 103 5.37 4.79 8.35
N GLY A 104 4.67 3.80 8.92
CA GLY A 104 3.64 4.04 9.94
C GLY A 104 2.74 2.84 10.24
N ALA A 105 1.62 3.07 10.93
CA ALA A 105 0.79 1.99 11.51
C ALA A 105 -0.09 1.22 10.50
N LEU A 106 -0.46 1.83 9.37
CA LEU A 106 -1.34 1.17 8.39
C LEU A 106 -0.67 0.04 7.62
N THR A 107 0.66 -0.03 7.63
CA THR A 107 1.42 -1.08 6.93
C THR A 107 1.07 -2.48 7.41
N ASP A 108 0.59 -2.64 8.65
CA ASP A 108 0.28 -3.95 9.22
C ASP A 108 -1.00 -4.59 8.64
N ARG A 109 -1.82 -3.80 7.92
CA ARG A 109 -3.01 -4.27 7.19
C ARG A 109 -2.82 -4.26 5.68
N VAL A 110 -1.62 -3.93 5.22
CA VAL A 110 -1.28 -3.85 3.79
C VAL A 110 -0.29 -4.97 3.48
N VAL A 111 -0.69 -5.88 2.59
CA VAL A 111 0.20 -6.88 2.03
C VAL A 111 0.97 -6.23 0.89
N LEU A 112 2.28 -6.11 1.07
CA LEU A 112 3.20 -5.47 0.13
C LEU A 112 3.89 -6.51 -0.74
N PRO A 113 4.37 -6.13 -1.94
CA PRO A 113 5.07 -7.07 -2.81
C PRO A 113 6.30 -7.65 -2.11
N TYR A 114 6.48 -8.97 -2.27
CA TYR A 114 7.51 -9.77 -1.60
C TYR A 114 7.51 -9.70 -0.06
N GLY A 115 6.43 -9.20 0.56
CA GLY A 115 6.35 -9.01 2.01
C GLY A 115 7.31 -7.95 2.56
N VAL A 116 7.92 -7.13 1.68
CA VAL A 116 8.84 -6.07 2.09
C VAL A 116 8.04 -4.85 2.52
N SER A 117 8.26 -4.43 3.77
CA SER A 117 7.59 -3.28 4.37
C SER A 117 8.58 -2.16 4.69
N THR A 118 8.07 -1.01 5.11
CA THR A 118 8.91 0.09 5.62
C THR A 118 9.51 -0.18 7.01
N ARG A 119 9.30 -1.37 7.57
CA ARG A 119 10.01 -1.87 8.77
C ARG A 119 11.09 -2.89 8.40
N THR A 120 11.15 -3.30 7.14
CA THR A 120 12.14 -4.25 6.62
C THR A 120 13.47 -3.52 6.44
N SER A 121 14.57 -4.15 6.86
CA SER A 121 15.91 -3.62 6.58
C SER A 121 16.22 -3.71 5.09
N VAL A 122 17.01 -2.79 4.56
CA VAL A 122 17.44 -2.86 3.15
C VAL A 122 18.15 -4.19 2.81
N PRO A 123 19.03 -4.75 3.67
CA PRO A 123 19.63 -6.07 3.41
C PRO A 123 18.62 -7.21 3.34
N ASP A 124 17.60 -7.21 4.20
CA ASP A 124 16.54 -8.22 4.16
C ASP A 124 15.66 -8.04 2.92
N ALA A 125 15.37 -6.80 2.52
CA ALA A 125 14.63 -6.50 1.30
C ALA A 125 15.37 -7.02 0.06
N LEU A 126 16.68 -6.75 -0.05
CA LEU A 126 17.53 -7.26 -1.12
C LEU A 126 17.57 -8.80 -1.18
N SER A 127 17.44 -9.46 -0.03
CA SER A 127 17.41 -10.92 0.05
C SER A 127 16.03 -11.52 -0.27
N SER A 128 14.95 -10.76 -0.03
CA SER A 128 13.56 -11.22 -0.19
C SER A 128 13.01 -10.98 -1.60
N ILE A 129 13.48 -9.92 -2.25
CA ILE A 129 13.05 -9.54 -3.60
C ILE A 129 13.92 -10.30 -4.62
N PRO A 130 13.32 -11.06 -5.56
CA PRO A 130 14.07 -11.79 -6.59
C PRO A 130 14.95 -10.86 -7.42
N ASP A 131 16.19 -11.25 -7.68
CA ASP A 131 17.16 -10.52 -8.51
C ASP A 131 17.35 -9.05 -8.12
N ALA A 132 17.15 -8.74 -6.83
CA ALA A 132 17.23 -7.38 -6.35
C ALA A 132 18.67 -6.88 -6.29
N THR A 133 18.87 -5.63 -6.68
CA THR A 133 20.12 -4.89 -6.57
C THR A 133 19.87 -3.56 -5.89
N GLY A 134 20.90 -3.02 -5.25
CA GLY A 134 20.81 -1.77 -4.51
C GLY A 134 21.90 -0.79 -4.94
N LYS A 135 21.57 0.50 -5.02
CA LYS A 135 22.57 1.57 -5.18
C LYS A 135 22.12 2.83 -4.47
N TYR A 136 23.08 3.60 -3.98
CA TYR A 136 22.80 4.95 -3.54
C TYR A 136 22.65 5.88 -4.73
N ASN A 137 21.61 6.72 -4.71
CA ASN A 137 21.39 7.76 -5.68
C ASN A 137 21.68 9.12 -5.02
N ASP A 138 22.86 9.67 -5.31
CA ASP A 138 23.30 10.96 -4.77
C ASP A 138 22.39 12.13 -5.21
N MET A 139 21.74 12.02 -6.37
CA MET A 139 20.85 13.07 -6.89
C MET A 139 19.59 13.20 -6.04
N PHE A 140 19.01 12.08 -5.62
CA PHE A 140 17.78 12.06 -4.81
C PHE A 140 18.05 11.80 -3.31
N GLY A 141 19.30 11.60 -2.91
CA GLY A 141 19.69 11.40 -1.51
C GLY A 141 19.08 10.16 -0.87
N LEU A 142 18.90 9.08 -1.63
CA LEU A 142 18.23 7.86 -1.17
C LEU A 142 18.93 6.59 -1.68
N PHE A 143 18.76 5.49 -0.96
CA PHE A 143 19.23 4.17 -1.43
C PHE A 143 18.10 3.50 -2.20
N GLU A 144 18.31 3.24 -3.49
CA GLU A 144 17.31 2.63 -4.37
C GLU A 144 17.52 1.11 -4.40
N ILE A 145 16.42 0.36 -4.34
CA ILE A 145 16.39 -1.08 -4.58
C ILE A 145 15.61 -1.33 -5.88
N PHE A 146 16.23 -2.08 -6.78
CA PHE A 146 15.70 -2.41 -8.11
C PHE A 146 15.60 -3.91 -8.30
N THR A 147 14.58 -4.36 -9.01
CA THR A 147 14.47 -5.74 -9.49
C THR A 147 13.90 -5.78 -10.90
N THR A 148 14.28 -6.78 -11.67
CA THR A 148 13.66 -7.04 -12.99
C THR A 148 12.35 -7.84 -12.88
N ALA A 149 12.09 -8.47 -11.74
CA ALA A 149 10.86 -9.22 -11.49
C ALA A 149 9.65 -8.28 -11.31
N GLU A 150 9.89 -7.06 -10.83
CA GLU A 150 8.85 -6.05 -10.63
C GLU A 150 9.41 -4.64 -10.93
N PRO A 151 9.66 -4.33 -12.22
CA PRO A 151 10.36 -3.10 -12.62
C PRO A 151 9.54 -1.83 -12.34
N ASP A 152 8.23 -1.98 -12.16
CA ASP A 152 7.31 -0.88 -11.91
C ASP A 152 7.21 -0.51 -10.42
N VAL A 153 7.84 -1.28 -9.51
CA VAL A 153 7.86 -0.95 -8.07
C VAL A 153 9.25 -0.50 -7.65
N PHE A 154 9.29 0.60 -6.92
CA PHE A 154 10.47 1.20 -6.34
C PHE A 154 10.42 1.08 -4.82
N TRP A 155 11.46 0.50 -4.23
CA TRP A 155 11.72 0.57 -2.79
C TRP A 155 12.92 1.49 -2.56
N THR A 156 12.84 2.34 -1.55
CA THR A 156 13.97 3.20 -1.17
C THR A 156 14.28 3.09 0.32
N GLY A 157 15.54 3.29 0.69
CA GLY A 157 16.03 3.33 2.06
C GLY A 157 16.69 4.65 2.44
N ASP A 158 16.84 4.87 3.74
CA ASP A 158 17.27 6.14 4.35
C ASP A 158 18.78 6.28 4.60
N LYS A 159 19.57 5.24 4.38
CA LYS A 159 21.02 5.28 4.59
C LYS A 159 21.81 5.04 3.31
N PRO A 160 22.87 5.83 3.05
CA PRO A 160 23.66 5.71 1.83
C PRO A 160 24.33 4.36 1.62
N ASP A 161 24.68 3.66 2.70
CA ASP A 161 25.34 2.36 2.65
C ASP A 161 24.36 1.17 2.58
N GLY A 162 23.05 1.43 2.52
CA GLY A 162 22.04 0.37 2.55
C GLY A 162 21.94 -0.36 3.89
N SER A 163 22.48 0.19 4.99
CA SER A 163 22.33 -0.37 6.35
C SER A 163 21.05 0.07 7.07
N GLY A 164 20.19 0.81 6.36
CA GLY A 164 19.00 1.44 6.87
C GLY A 164 17.74 0.58 6.77
N LEU A 165 16.60 1.22 6.99
CA LEU A 165 15.30 0.64 6.73
C LEU A 165 14.80 1.07 5.36
N VAL A 166 13.92 0.27 4.77
CA VAL A 166 13.07 0.73 3.68
C VAL A 166 12.18 1.85 4.23
N THR A 167 12.13 2.99 3.55
CA THR A 167 11.38 4.17 3.98
C THR A 167 10.32 4.61 2.99
N HIS A 168 10.33 4.08 1.77
CA HIS A 168 9.27 4.33 0.80
C HIS A 168 9.15 3.16 -0.17
N ILE A 169 7.91 2.85 -0.55
CA ILE A 169 7.57 1.83 -1.54
C ILE A 169 6.51 2.41 -2.46
N THR A 170 6.73 2.44 -3.76
CA THR A 170 5.80 3.07 -4.71
C THR A 170 5.80 2.35 -6.04
N ASN A 171 4.64 2.24 -6.70
CA ASN A 171 4.56 1.81 -8.10
C ASN A 171 4.35 2.98 -9.08
N HIS A 172 4.36 4.20 -8.55
CA HIS A 172 4.10 5.42 -9.31
C HIS A 172 5.04 6.52 -8.80
N PRO A 173 6.33 6.41 -9.11
CA PRO A 173 7.30 7.37 -8.63
C PRO A 173 7.12 8.71 -9.35
N GLN A 174 6.70 9.73 -8.60
CA GLN A 174 6.68 11.11 -9.06
C GLN A 174 8.04 11.73 -8.79
N PHE A 175 8.94 11.67 -9.77
CA PHE A 175 10.23 12.34 -9.71
C PHE A 175 10.05 13.80 -10.15
N CYS A 176 9.62 14.65 -9.22
CA CYS A 176 9.68 16.10 -9.38
C CYS A 176 10.76 16.63 -8.43
N GLU A 177 11.70 17.41 -8.95
CA GLU A 177 12.76 18.09 -8.18
C GLU A 177 12.19 19.13 -7.20
#